data_AF-E2BSV6-F1
#
_entry.id   AF-E2BSV6-F1
#
_cell.length_a   1.000
_cell.length_b   1.000
_cell.length_c   1.000
_cell.angle_alpha   90.00
_cell.angle_beta   90.00
_cell.angle_gamma   90.00
#
_symmetry.space_group_name_H-M   'P 1'
#
loop_
_entity.id
_entity.type
_entity.pdbx_description
1 polymer ?
#
loop_
_entity_poly.entity_id
_entity_poly.type
_entity_poly.pdbx_seq_one_letter_code
_entity_poly.pdbx_strand_id
1 'polypeptide(L)'
;IRSYTPEEALGLMIDMKLSKTAYKLMLQGARQRNANIYPSYEKVLAANENCYPPKNCITVTETSAEVTLQAFLDVTCKRILELQSVVVPNTPAEEINLTLISKWGFDGSSGQARY
;
A
#
# COMPACT_ATOMS: atom_id res chain seq x y z
N ILE A 1 26.09 -0.81 -1.96
CA ILE A 1 24.92 -0.89 -1.06
C ILE A 1 23.68 -0.85 -1.94
N ARG A 2 22.74 -1.78 -1.80
CA ARG A 2 21.49 -1.79 -2.57
C ARG A 2 20.56 -0.71 -2.02
N SER A 3 20.06 0.17 -2.90
CA SER A 3 19.05 1.16 -2.54
C SER A 3 17.67 0.52 -2.46
N TYR A 4 16.83 1.07 -1.59
CA TYR A 4 15.41 0.71 -1.49
C TYR A 4 14.67 1.15 -2.75
N THR A 5 13.82 0.25 -3.25
CA THR A 5 12.74 0.61 -4.16
C THR A 5 11.68 1.45 -3.44
N PRO A 6 10.81 2.19 -4.16
CA PRO A 6 9.68 2.90 -3.57
C PRO A 6 8.78 2.00 -2.71
N GLU A 7 8.54 0.76 -3.15
CA GLU A 7 7.70 -0.23 -2.48
C GLU A 7 8.37 -0.75 -1.20
N GLU A 8 9.67 -1.06 -1.24
CA GLU A 8 10.43 -1.46 -0.05
C GLU A 8 10.49 -0.31 0.98
N ALA A 9 10.64 0.93 0.52
CA ALA A 9 10.63 2.09 1.41
C ALA A 9 9.24 2.37 2.00
N LEU A 10 8.16 2.13 1.26
CA LEU A 10 6.79 2.19 1.78
C LEU A 10 6.58 1.13 2.86
N GLY A 11 7.01 -0.11 2.61
CA GLY A 11 6.97 -1.19 3.59
C GLY A 11 7.72 -0.80 4.87
N LEU A 12 8.96 -0.30 4.73
CA LEU A 12 9.76 0.19 5.84
C LEU A 12 9.04 1.29 6.66
N MET A 13 8.39 2.24 5.98
CA MET A 13 7.62 3.30 6.66
C MET A 13 6.46 2.73 7.48
N ILE A 14 5.74 1.75 6.95
CA ILE A 14 4.60 1.11 7.63
C ILE A 14 5.10 0.28 8.82
N ASP A 15 6.08 -0.58 8.61
CA ASP A 15 6.64 -1.48 9.63
C ASP A 15 7.21 -0.71 10.82
N MET A 16 7.88 0.41 10.54
CA MET A 16 8.47 1.29 11.56
C MET A 16 7.51 2.40 12.05
N LYS A 17 6.26 2.43 11.56
CA LYS A 17 5.25 3.46 11.91
C LYS A 17 5.76 4.90 11.74
N LEU A 18 6.53 5.14 10.67
CA LEU A 18 7.13 6.44 10.41
C LEU A 18 6.11 7.43 9.89
N SER A 19 6.12 8.64 10.47
CA SER A 19 5.46 9.78 9.84
C SER A 19 6.24 10.26 8.61
N LYS A 20 5.57 11.01 7.74
CA LYS A 20 6.23 11.71 6.60
C LYS A 20 7.45 12.51 7.04
N THR A 21 7.34 13.24 8.15
CA THR A 21 8.44 14.06 8.69
C THR A 21 9.61 13.18 9.15
N ALA A 22 9.34 12.10 9.88
CA ALA A 22 10.36 11.17 10.34
C ALA A 22 11.11 10.52 9.16
N TYR A 23 10.38 10.06 8.14
CA TYR A 23 10.99 9.50 6.92
C TYR A 23 11.87 10.52 6.20
N LYS A 24 11.41 11.76 6.04
CA LYS A 24 12.19 12.83 5.40
C LYS A 24 13.47 13.16 6.18
N LEU A 25 13.41 13.17 7.51
CA LEU A 25 14.59 13.38 8.36
C LEU A 25 15.60 12.24 8.20
N MET A 26 15.14 10.99 8.20
CA MET A 26 15.99 9.81 7.95
C MET A 26 16.66 9.88 6.58
N LEU A 27 15.90 10.20 5.53
CA LEU A 27 16.41 10.38 4.17
C LEU A 27 17.50 11.46 4.12
N GLN A 28 17.26 12.62 4.76
CA GLN A 28 18.23 13.71 4.82
C GLN A 28 19.50 13.30 5.59
N GLY A 29 19.35 12.65 6.74
CA GLY A 29 20.48 12.18 7.55
C GLY A 29 21.37 11.17 6.81
N ALA A 30 20.77 10.30 5.98
CA ALA A 30 21.50 9.38 5.12
C ALA A 30 22.25 10.12 4.00
N ARG A 31 21.59 11.08 3.32
CA ARG A 31 22.20 11.90 2.25
C ARG A 31 23.37 12.73 2.74
N GLN A 32 23.30 13.30 3.94
CA GLN A 32 24.41 14.03 4.58
C GLN A 32 25.67 13.17 4.78
N ARG A 33 25.51 11.84 4.80
CA ARG A 33 26.60 10.86 4.93
C ARG A 33 26.93 10.19 3.59
N ASN A 34 26.51 10.79 2.47
CA ASN A 34 26.65 10.25 1.12
C ASN A 34 25.99 8.87 0.91
N ALA A 35 25.01 8.50 1.75
CA ALA A 35 24.24 7.27 1.61
C ALA A 35 22.91 7.56 0.91
N ASN A 36 22.88 7.45 -0.42
CA ASN A 36 21.66 7.65 -1.22
C ASN A 36 20.84 6.35 -1.37
N ILE A 37 20.47 5.77 -0.23
CA ILE A 37 19.85 4.43 -0.17
C ILE A 37 18.33 4.47 -0.15
N TYR A 38 17.71 5.61 0.19
CA TYR A 38 16.25 5.75 0.27
C TYR A 38 15.72 6.57 -0.92
N PRO A 39 14.57 6.18 -1.50
CA PRO A 39 13.91 6.97 -2.54
C PRO A 39 13.33 8.26 -1.96
N SER A 40 13.02 9.23 -2.83
CA SER A 40 12.34 10.45 -2.39
C SER A 40 10.93 10.14 -1.91
N TYR A 41 10.40 11.00 -1.04
CA TYR A 41 9.05 10.81 -0.51
C TYR A 41 7.98 10.83 -1.61
N GLU A 42 8.18 11.59 -2.70
CA GLU A 42 7.23 11.62 -3.82
C GLU A 42 7.11 10.24 -4.49
N LYS A 43 8.22 9.50 -4.61
CA LYS A 43 8.19 8.14 -5.15
C LYS A 43 7.48 7.16 -4.22
N VAL A 44 7.72 7.28 -2.91
CA VAL A 44 7.01 6.47 -1.90
C VAL A 44 5.51 6.78 -1.91
N LEU A 45 5.14 8.06 -2.07
CA LEU A 45 3.76 8.48 -2.19
C LEU A 45 3.10 7.86 -3.42
N ALA A 46 3.76 7.89 -4.58
CA ALA A 46 3.24 7.26 -5.79
C ALA A 46 3.06 5.74 -5.63
N ALA A 47 4.01 5.06 -4.97
CA ALA A 47 3.87 3.64 -4.64
C ALA A 47 2.69 3.37 -3.70
N ASN A 48 2.46 4.27 -2.72
CA ASN A 48 1.29 4.20 -1.84
C ASN A 48 -0.01 4.46 -2.61
N GLU A 49 -0.02 5.39 -3.56
CA GLU A 49 -1.19 5.68 -4.39
C GLU A 49 -1.60 4.48 -5.26
N ASN A 50 -0.63 3.72 -5.77
CA ASN A 50 -0.87 2.49 -6.52
C ASN A 50 -1.51 1.37 -5.68
N CYS A 51 -1.56 1.52 -4.35
CA CYS A 51 -2.16 0.57 -3.43
C CYS A 51 -3.66 0.80 -3.20
N TYR A 52 -4.24 1.91 -3.66
CA TYR A 52 -5.64 2.24 -3.45
C TYR A 52 -6.54 1.86 -4.64
N PRO A 53 -7.83 1.61 -4.38
CA PRO A 53 -8.84 1.56 -5.42
C PRO A 53 -8.96 2.86 -6.22
N PRO A 54 -9.54 2.81 -7.42
CA PRO A 54 -9.82 4.00 -8.22
C PRO A 54 -10.58 5.06 -7.41
N LYS A 55 -10.20 6.34 -7.57
CA LYS A 55 -10.76 7.44 -6.77
C LYS A 55 -12.28 7.56 -6.87
N ASN A 56 -12.85 7.22 -8.03
CA ASN A 56 -14.30 7.23 -8.26
C ASN A 56 -15.05 6.10 -7.55
N CYS A 57 -14.34 5.11 -6.99
CA CYS A 57 -14.92 4.03 -6.20
C CYS A 57 -14.86 4.30 -4.69
N ILE A 58 -14.29 5.43 -4.27
CA ILE A 58 -14.12 5.84 -2.88
C ILE A 58 -14.97 7.08 -2.63
N THR A 59 -15.83 7.01 -1.62
CA THR A 59 -16.65 8.14 -1.17
C THR A 59 -16.22 8.51 0.24
N VAL A 60 -15.93 9.79 0.45
CA VAL A 60 -15.58 10.34 1.78
C VAL A 60 -16.49 11.52 2.05
N THR A 61 -17.15 11.50 3.20
CA THR A 61 -17.97 12.58 3.74
C THR A 61 -17.36 13.07 5.05
N GLU A 62 -17.99 14.06 5.69
CA GLU A 62 -17.56 14.55 7.00
C GLU A 62 -17.68 13.49 8.11
N THR A 63 -18.58 12.51 7.93
CA THR A 63 -18.94 11.55 8.99
C THR A 63 -18.74 10.09 8.60
N SER A 64 -18.43 9.80 7.33
CA SER A 64 -18.26 8.44 6.84
C SER A 64 -17.25 8.35 5.70
N ALA A 65 -16.74 7.14 5.50
CA ALA A 65 -16.00 6.78 4.30
C ALA A 65 -16.42 5.38 3.86
N GLU A 66 -16.59 5.19 2.56
CA GLU A 66 -16.97 3.90 1.97
C GLU A 66 -16.21 3.66 0.66
N VAL A 67 -16.13 2.39 0.27
CA VAL A 67 -15.50 1.96 -0.97
C VAL A 67 -16.34 0.88 -1.63
N THR A 68 -16.38 0.91 -2.97
CA THR A 68 -17.05 -0.15 -3.74
C THR A 68 -16.36 -1.49 -3.50
N LEU A 69 -17.13 -2.50 -3.03
CA LEU A 69 -16.58 -3.81 -2.67
C LEU A 69 -15.82 -4.47 -3.82
N GLN A 70 -16.35 -4.43 -5.04
CA GLN A 70 -15.69 -5.03 -6.21
C GLN A 70 -14.32 -4.39 -6.45
N ALA A 71 -14.25 -3.05 -6.47
CA ALA A 71 -13.00 -2.33 -6.68
C ALA A 71 -11.95 -2.63 -5.59
N PHE A 72 -12.40 -2.83 -4.35
CA PHE A 72 -11.54 -3.24 -3.25
C PHE A 72 -11.00 -4.66 -3.44
N LEU A 73 -11.85 -5.61 -3.85
CA LEU A 73 -11.45 -6.99 -4.14
C LEU A 73 -10.51 -7.07 -5.35
N ASP A 74 -10.76 -6.31 -6.41
CA ASP A 74 -9.94 -6.29 -7.63
C ASP A 74 -8.50 -5.87 -7.33
N VAL A 75 -8.33 -4.78 -6.58
CA VAL A 75 -7.00 -4.29 -6.16
C VAL A 75 -6.32 -5.29 -5.24
N THR A 76 -7.07 -5.90 -4.32
CA THR A 76 -6.54 -6.93 -3.41
C THR A 76 -6.04 -8.15 -4.19
N CYS A 77 -6.85 -8.66 -5.12
CA CYS A 77 -6.48 -9.77 -6.02
C CYS A 77 -5.23 -9.44 -6.82
N LYS A 78 -5.20 -8.28 -7.48
CA LYS A 78 -4.07 -7.82 -8.29
C LYS A 78 -2.77 -7.83 -7.47
N ARG A 79 -2.80 -7.27 -6.26
CA ARG A 79 -1.62 -7.20 -5.39
C ARG A 79 -1.16 -8.57 -4.87
N ILE A 80 -2.11 -9.46 -4.56
CA ILE A 80 -1.77 -10.85 -4.21
C ILE A 80 -1.07 -11.55 -5.39
N LEU A 81 -1.59 -11.39 -6.61
CA LEU A 81 -0.99 -11.98 -7.81
C LEU A 81 0.41 -11.41 -8.09
N GLU A 82 0.60 -10.10 -7.95
CA GLU A 82 1.91 -9.45 -8.08
C GLU A 82 2.91 -10.00 -7.05
N LEU A 83 2.49 -10.14 -5.79
CA LEU A 83 3.31 -10.73 -4.72
C LEU A 83 3.66 -12.20 -5.01
N GLN A 84 2.72 -12.94 -5.59
CA GLN A 84 2.88 -14.36 -5.91
C GLN A 84 3.41 -14.60 -7.32
N SER A 85 3.92 -13.57 -8.02
CA SER A 85 4.41 -13.69 -9.41
C SER A 85 5.53 -14.71 -9.63
N VAL A 86 6.19 -15.16 -8.56
CA VAL A 86 7.20 -16.23 -8.59
C VAL A 86 6.55 -17.63 -8.55
N VAL A 87 5.36 -17.74 -7.95
CA VAL A 87 4.63 -18.99 -7.69
C VAL A 87 3.49 -19.21 -8.67
N VAL A 88 2.74 -18.14 -8.99
CA VAL A 88 1.75 -18.12 -10.05
C VAL A 88 2.52 -17.94 -11.35
N PRO A 89 2.63 -18.98 -12.19
CA PRO A 89 3.39 -18.87 -13.42
C PRO A 89 2.82 -17.74 -14.29
N ASN A 90 3.68 -17.08 -15.07
CA ASN A 90 3.28 -16.13 -16.13
C ASN A 90 2.58 -16.84 -17.31
N THR A 91 1.71 -17.80 -17.00
CA THR A 91 0.87 -18.50 -17.96
C THR A 91 -0.18 -17.52 -18.46
N PRO A 92 -0.59 -17.60 -19.73
CA PRO A 92 -1.64 -16.74 -20.26
C PRO A 92 -2.88 -16.80 -19.37
N ALA A 93 -3.54 -15.66 -19.16
CA ALA A 93 -4.71 -15.54 -18.28
C ALA A 93 -5.86 -16.52 -18.64
N GLU A 94 -5.86 -17.03 -19.88
CA GLU A 94 -6.82 -18.00 -20.42
C GLU A 94 -6.63 -19.43 -19.88
N GLU A 95 -5.47 -19.74 -19.28
CA GLU A 95 -5.12 -21.09 -18.80
C GLU A 95 -5.19 -21.26 -17.28
N ILE A 96 -5.44 -20.17 -16.53
CA ILE A 96 -5.46 -20.20 -15.06
C ILE A 96 -6.80 -19.66 -14.54
N ASN A 97 -7.62 -20.57 -14.01
CA ASN A 97 -8.84 -20.23 -13.26
C ASN A 97 -8.56 -20.29 -11.76
N LEU A 98 -8.47 -19.13 -11.11
CA LEU A 98 -8.31 -19.00 -9.66
C LEU A 98 -9.60 -18.52 -9.03
N THR A 99 -9.86 -18.98 -7.80
CA THR A 99 -11.00 -18.53 -7.00
C THR A 99 -10.48 -17.93 -5.70
N LEU A 100 -10.78 -16.64 -5.46
CA LEU A 100 -10.52 -16.02 -4.17
C LEU A 100 -11.66 -16.37 -3.21
N ILE A 101 -11.36 -17.17 -2.19
CA ILE A 101 -12.28 -17.45 -1.08
C ILE A 101 -11.97 -16.48 0.05
N SER A 102 -12.89 -15.56 0.34
CA SER A 102 -12.72 -14.48 1.32
C SER A 102 -13.71 -14.59 2.47
N LYS A 103 -13.34 -14.03 3.62
CA LYS A 103 -14.22 -13.78 4.77
C LYS A 103 -14.28 -12.28 5.05
N TRP A 104 -15.41 -11.78 5.53
CA TRP A 104 -15.58 -10.36 5.87
C TRP A 104 -16.55 -10.20 7.05
N GLY A 105 -16.53 -9.01 7.66
CA GLY A 105 -17.38 -8.65 8.80
C GLY A 105 -17.12 -7.20 9.24
N PHE A 106 -17.83 -6.74 10.25
CA PHE A 106 -17.73 -5.41 10.84
C PHE A 106 -17.89 -5.49 12.37
N ASP A 107 -17.26 -4.57 13.08
CA ASP A 107 -17.32 -4.44 14.54
C ASP A 107 -17.50 -2.97 14.98
N GLY A 108 -17.87 -2.79 16.24
CA GLY A 108 -18.01 -1.46 16.86
C GLY A 108 -16.99 -1.29 17.98
N SER A 109 -16.40 -0.10 18.09
CA SER A 109 -15.46 0.28 19.14
C SER A 109 -15.89 1.58 19.81
N SER A 110 -15.60 1.75 21.10
CA SER A 110 -15.84 2.97 21.89
C SER A 110 -14.53 3.54 22.46
N GLY A 111 -14.56 4.73 23.07
CA GLY A 111 -13.38 5.35 23.71
C GLY A 111 -12.52 6.24 22.81
N GLN A 112 -12.97 6.56 21.60
CA GLN A 112 -12.28 7.45 20.67
C GLN A 112 -12.34 8.91 21.14
N ALA A 113 -11.30 9.67 20.82
CA ALA A 113 -11.23 11.10 21.11
C ALA A 113 -12.32 11.88 20.37
N ARG A 114 -12.86 12.93 21.01
CA ARG A 114 -13.75 13.90 20.38
C ARG A 114 -12.90 15.06 19.87
N TYR A 115 -12.93 15.25 18.55
CA TYR A 115 -12.20 16.31 17.86
C TYR A 115 -13.00 17.60 17.81
#